data_AF-A0A1M6UFA1-F1
#
_entry.id   AF-A0A1M6UFA1-F1
#
_cell.length_a   1.000
_cell.length_b   1.000
_cell.length_c   1.000
_cell.angle_alpha   90.00
_cell.angle_beta   90.00
_cell.angle_gamma   90.00
#
_symmetry.space_group_name_H-M   'P 1'
#
loop_
_entity.id
_entity.type
_entity.pdbx_description
1 polymer ?
#
loop_
_entity_poly.entity_id
_entity_poly.type
_entity_poly.pdbx_seq_one_letter_code
_entity_poly.pdbx_strand_id
1 'polypeptide(L)'
;MNIDTTNMCSHLKKKLFEGDGVYHLLWVAMQDDSEITAIVRSRQLHVYRNGKKILVLAGKATPKVIREDRLTKFLGGAITIYSKL
;
A
#
# COMPACT_ATOMS: atom_id res chain seq x y z
N MET A 1 -6.00 -10.94 6.11
CA MET A 1 -4.95 -10.03 6.62
C MET A 1 -5.49 -9.22 7.81
N ASN A 2 -4.68 -8.94 8.84
CA ASN A 2 -5.06 -8.08 9.97
C ASN A 2 -4.02 -6.97 10.12
N ILE A 3 -4.41 -5.70 9.91
CA ILE A 3 -3.52 -4.54 10.03
C ILE A 3 -4.01 -3.70 11.19
N ASP A 4 -3.11 -3.40 12.14
CA ASP A 4 -3.37 -2.36 13.13
C ASP A 4 -3.38 -0.98 12.44
N THR A 5 -4.57 -0.40 12.34
CA THR A 5 -4.80 0.91 11.70
C THR A 5 -4.86 2.08 12.68
N THR A 6 -4.59 1.84 13.97
CA THR A 6 -4.69 2.85 15.05
C THR A 6 -3.87 4.10 14.72
N ASN A 7 -2.65 3.90 14.18
CA ASN A 7 -1.71 4.96 13.86
C ASN A 7 -1.79 5.48 12.40
N MET A 8 -2.81 5.08 11.64
CA MET A 8 -2.98 5.50 10.25
C MET A 8 -3.66 6.87 10.19
N CYS A 9 -3.15 7.80 9.36
CA CYS A 9 -3.77 9.11 9.20
C CYS A 9 -5.08 9.03 8.40
N SER A 10 -6.01 9.94 8.65
CA SER A 10 -7.35 9.97 8.00
C SER A 10 -7.27 9.98 6.47
N HIS A 11 -6.32 10.72 5.88
CA HIS A 11 -6.11 10.72 4.44
C HIS A 11 -5.77 9.34 3.88
N LEU A 12 -4.91 8.58 4.57
CA LEU A 12 -4.52 7.25 4.12
C LEU A 12 -5.67 6.25 4.35
N LYS A 13 -6.41 6.37 5.46
CA LYS A 13 -7.63 5.58 5.71
C LYS A 13 -8.67 5.78 4.60
N LYS A 14 -8.99 7.03 4.24
CA LYS A 14 -9.91 7.37 3.16
C LYS A 14 -9.47 6.77 1.82
N LYS A 15 -8.20 6.96 1.44
CA LYS A 15 -7.67 6.42 0.17
C LYS A 15 -7.70 4.89 0.09
N LEU A 16 -7.57 4.18 1.21
CA LEU A 16 -7.52 2.71 1.26
C LEU A 16 -8.89 2.06 1.46
N PHE A 17 -9.70 2.57 2.38
CA PHE A 17 -10.88 1.86 2.87
C PHE A 17 -12.19 2.33 2.26
N GLU A 18 -12.29 3.58 1.80
CA GLU A 18 -13.49 4.07 1.13
C GLU A 18 -13.55 3.52 -0.31
N GLY A 19 -14.74 3.16 -0.79
CA GLY A 19 -14.93 2.50 -2.09
C GLY A 19 -14.50 3.33 -3.30
N ASP A 20 -14.51 4.66 -3.16
CA ASP A 20 -14.02 5.64 -4.14
C ASP A 20 -12.56 6.04 -3.91
N GLY A 21 -11.88 5.43 -2.93
CA GLY A 21 -10.49 5.70 -2.60
C GLY A 21 -9.53 5.23 -3.70
N VAL A 22 -8.51 6.04 -3.98
CA VAL A 22 -7.51 5.75 -5.05
C VAL A 22 -6.68 4.49 -4.82
N TYR A 23 -6.67 3.93 -3.61
CA TYR A 23 -6.03 2.66 -3.25
C TYR A 23 -7.02 1.57 -2.84
N HIS A 24 -8.32 1.77 -3.06
CA HIS A 24 -9.34 0.81 -2.66
C HIS A 24 -9.19 -0.54 -3.36
N LEU A 25 -8.94 -0.54 -4.68
CA LEU A 25 -8.70 -1.78 -5.43
C LEU A 25 -7.42 -2.51 -4.97
N LEU A 26 -6.38 -1.75 -4.61
CA LEU A 26 -5.18 -2.31 -4.00
C LEU A 26 -5.50 -2.96 -2.65
N TRP A 27 -6.29 -2.29 -1.80
CA TRP A 27 -6.72 -2.82 -0.52
C TRP A 27 -7.45 -4.16 -0.69
N VAL A 28 -8.44 -4.23 -1.57
CA VAL A 28 -9.18 -5.47 -1.85
C VAL A 28 -8.23 -6.58 -2.33
N ALA A 29 -7.34 -6.28 -3.28
CA ALA A 29 -6.38 -7.26 -3.79
C ALA A 29 -5.39 -7.78 -2.73
N MET A 30 -5.07 -6.97 -1.71
CA MET A 30 -4.23 -7.40 -0.59
C MET A 30 -4.96 -8.38 0.35
N GLN A 31 -6.29 -8.28 0.46
CA GLN A 31 -7.06 -9.14 1.37
C GLN A 31 -7.12 -10.58 0.89
N ASP A 32 -7.12 -10.78 -0.44
CA ASP A 32 -7.18 -12.10 -1.09
C ASP A 32 -5.79 -12.77 -1.25
N ASP A 33 -4.71 -12.11 -0.82
CA ASP A 33 -3.34 -12.57 -1.02
C ASP A 33 -2.67 -12.95 0.31
N SER A 34 -2.57 -14.25 0.61
CA SER A 34 -1.98 -14.75 1.86
C SER A 34 -0.48 -14.45 2.01
N GLU A 35 0.22 -14.15 0.91
CA GLU A 35 1.63 -13.78 0.94
C GLU A 35 1.87 -12.34 1.38
N ILE A 36 0.79 -11.55 1.44
CA ILE A 36 0.84 -10.13 1.73
C ILE A 36 0.70 -9.86 3.22
N THR A 37 1.66 -9.09 3.73
CA THR A 37 1.63 -8.54 5.08
C THR A 37 1.82 -7.03 4.99
N ALA A 38 1.26 -6.29 5.94
CA ALA A 38 1.47 -4.85 6.01
C ALA A 38 1.44 -4.37 7.45
N ILE A 39 2.18 -3.30 7.68
CA ILE A 39 2.30 -2.65 8.99
C ILE A 39 2.19 -1.14 8.80
N VAL A 40 1.58 -0.47 9.77
CA VAL A 40 1.58 0.99 9.83
C VAL A 40 2.80 1.45 10.62
N ARG A 41 3.68 2.23 10.00
CA ARG A 41 4.82 2.88 10.67
C ARG A 41 4.97 4.31 10.18
N SER A 42 5.26 5.23 11.10
CA SER A 42 5.40 6.67 10.78
C SER A 42 4.23 7.23 9.96
N ARG A 43 3.00 6.77 10.26
CA ARG A 43 1.74 7.11 9.56
C ARG A 43 1.69 6.70 8.08
N GLN A 44 2.54 5.77 7.66
CA GLN A 44 2.57 5.17 6.32
C GLN A 44 2.23 3.69 6.41
N LEU A 45 1.63 3.13 5.35
CA LEU A 45 1.40 1.69 5.23
C LEU A 45 2.59 1.07 4.49
N HIS A 46 3.30 0.17 5.16
CA HIS A 46 4.40 -0.58 4.57
C HIS A 46 3.88 -1.95 4.16
N VAL A 47 3.96 -2.30 2.88
CA VAL A 47 3.46 -3.56 2.33
C VAL A 47 4.63 -4.46 1.94
N TYR A 48 4.49 -5.74 2.28
CA TYR A 48 5.47 -6.79 2.07
C TYR A 48 4.83 -7.98 1.39
N ARG A 49 5.56 -8.63 0.48
CA ARG A 49 5.25 -9.96 -0.06
C ARG A 49 6.34 -10.91 0.39
N ASN A 50 5.98 -12.04 0.99
CA ASN A 50 6.94 -13.07 1.43
C ASN A 50 8.11 -12.48 2.26
N GLY A 51 7.79 -11.55 3.17
CA GLY A 51 8.75 -10.85 4.03
C GLY A 51 9.59 -9.76 3.35
N LYS A 52 9.50 -9.57 2.03
CA LYS A 52 10.21 -8.52 1.29
C LYS A 52 9.31 -7.31 1.07
N LYS A 53 9.80 -6.12 1.42
CA LYS A 53 9.06 -4.86 1.22
C LYS A 53 8.89 -4.57 -0.27
N ILE A 54 7.67 -4.29 -0.71
CA ILE A 54 7.33 -4.03 -2.11
C ILE A 54 6.81 -2.61 -2.34
N LEU A 55 6.11 -2.03 -1.37
CA LEU A 55 5.38 -0.77 -1.54
C LEU A 55 5.26 -0.03 -0.21
N VAL A 56 5.29 1.30 -0.27
CA VAL A 56 4.94 2.17 0.86
C VAL A 56 3.89 3.18 0.41
N LEU A 57 2.76 3.23 1.12
CA LEU A 57 1.70 4.21 0.89
C LEU A 57 1.73 5.30 1.95
N ALA A 58 1.68 6.55 1.51
CA ALA A 58 1.59 7.72 2.38
C ALA A 58 0.26 8.45 2.14
N GLY A 59 -0.22 9.17 3.16
CA GLY A 59 -1.49 9.90 3.06
C GLY A 59 -1.50 10.98 1.98
N LYS A 60 -0.51 11.90 2.00
CA LYS A 60 -0.43 13.03 1.06
C LYS A 60 0.60 12.87 -0.06
N ALA A 61 1.62 12.02 0.14
CA ALA A 61 2.67 11.81 -0.86
C ALA A 61 2.31 10.71 -1.86
N THR A 62 3.05 10.67 -2.97
CA THR A 62 2.96 9.59 -3.96
C THR A 62 3.35 8.24 -3.33
N PRO A 63 2.76 7.14 -3.83
CA PRO A 63 3.13 5.81 -3.38
C PRO A 63 4.56 5.50 -3.81
N LYS A 64 5.35 4.89 -2.93
CA LYS A 64 6.73 4.51 -3.24
C LYS A 64 6.80 3.01 -3.53
N VAL A 65 6.96 2.67 -4.80
CA VAL A 65 7.26 1.30 -5.22
C VAL A 65 8.73 1.00 -4.92
N ILE A 66 8.96 -0.01 -4.11
CA ILE A 66 10.30 -0.48 -3.73
C ILE A 66 10.74 -1.63 -4.65
N ARG A 67 9.78 -2.48 -5.06
CA ARG A 67 9.98 -3.62 -5.96
C ARG A 67 8.75 -3.78 -6.84
N GLU A 68 8.97 -4.23 -8.07
CA GLU A 68 7.86 -4.62 -8.94
C GLU A 68 7.07 -5.77 -8.30
N ASP A 69 5.75 -5.66 -8.35
CA ASP A 69 4.82 -6.63 -7.79
C ASP A 69 3.51 -6.59 -8.55
N ARG A 70 2.78 -7.70 -8.63
CA ARG A 70 1.45 -7.74 -9.23
C ARG A 70 0.45 -6.76 -8.59
N LEU A 71 0.70 -6.32 -7.36
CA LEU A 71 -0.12 -5.32 -6.68
C LEU A 71 0.10 -3.89 -7.21
N THR A 72 1.24 -3.57 -7.84
CA THR A 72 1.52 -2.20 -8.29
C THR A 72 0.59 -1.73 -9.40
N LYS A 73 -0.03 -2.66 -10.15
CA LYS A 73 -1.03 -2.38 -11.19
C LYS A 73 -2.31 -1.71 -10.65
N PHE A 74 -2.56 -1.83 -9.34
CA PHE A 74 -3.74 -1.24 -8.68
C PHE A 74 -3.46 0.17 -8.12
N LEU A 75 -2.25 0.72 -8.33
CA LEU A 75 -1.95 2.11 -8.01
C LEU A 75 -2.61 3.02 -9.06
N GLY A 76 -3.62 3.78 -8.67
CA GLY A 76 -4.46 4.61 -9.55
C GLY A 76 -3.79 5.83 -10.21
N GLY A 77 -2.60 5.70 -10.78
CA GLY A 77 -1.94 6.73 -11.61
C GLY A 77 -0.46 6.97 -11.31
N ALA A 78 0.33 7.20 -12.38
CA ALA A 78 1.77 7.50 -12.45
C ALA A 78 2.65 6.79 -11.40
N ILE A 79 3.05 5.55 -11.72
CA ILE A 79 4.00 4.78 -10.92
C ILE A 79 5.41 5.32 -11.16
N THR A 80 6.03 5.94 -10.15
CA THR A 80 7.49 6.15 -10.16
C THR A 80 8.14 4.91 -9.56
N ILE A 81 8.67 4.03 -10.42
CA ILE A 81 9.51 2.90 -9.98
C ILE A 81 10.85 3.48 -9.57
N TYR A 82 11.17 3.46 -8.28
CA TYR A 82 12.54 3.74 -7.83
C TYR A 82 13.37 2.46 -7.97
N SER A 83 13.88 2.20 -9.18
CA SER A 83 14.96 1.23 -9.33
C SER A 83 16.22 1.85 -8.71
N LYS A 84 16.56 1.43 -7.50
CA LYS A 84 17.90 1.65 -6.97
C LYS A 84 18.67 0.35 -7.23
N LEU A 85 19.54 0.41 -8.25
CA LEU A 85 20.65 -0.52 -8.45
C LEU A 85 21.46 -0.67 -7.16
#